data_AF-M7NFQ5-F1
#
_entry.id   AF-M7NFQ5-F1
#
_cell.length_a   1.000
_cell.length_b   1.000
_cell.length_c   1.000
_cell.angle_alpha   90.00
_cell.angle_beta   90.00
_cell.angle_gamma   90.00
#
_symmetry.space_group_name_H-M   'P 1'
#
loop_
_entity.id
_entity.type
_entity.pdbx_description
1 polymer ?
#
loop_
_entity_poly.entity_id
_entity_poly.type
_entity_poly.pdbx_seq_one_letter_code
_entity_poly.pdbx_strand_id
1 'polypeptide(L)'
;MLVGQRPAAGDRRYRDISGPDGVPDGVINDFDRTIIGSAQPDFIWGLNNELSFRGISLSFFFQGSQGNEMANMNLLNLENVNGQQNVLAEAGLNRWTPQNPSNRYARALATATDNVFSSRFIEDASYVRLKNLTLGYSLPAPLLERIKVSNVRIYASATNLWTLTNYSGYDPEGNAYGASTNLVGVDDGNYPQAKTYLLGINLGF
;
A
#
# COMPACT_ATOMS: atom_id res chain seq x y z
N MET A 1 0.66 -18.52 -20.29
CA MET A 1 0.95 -19.92 -20.01
C MET A 1 2.43 -20.11 -20.30
N LEU A 2 3.19 -20.71 -19.39
CA LEU A 2 4.58 -21.04 -19.69
C LEU A 2 4.61 -22.25 -20.64
N VAL A 3 5.49 -22.17 -21.64
CA VAL A 3 5.69 -23.22 -22.65
C VAL A 3 5.97 -24.57 -21.97
N GLY A 4 5.20 -25.61 -22.32
CA GLY A 4 5.50 -27.00 -21.97
C GLY A 4 4.61 -27.70 -20.93
N GLN A 5 3.59 -27.04 -20.36
CA GLN A 5 2.59 -27.72 -19.51
C GLN A 5 1.23 -27.86 -20.22
N ARG A 6 0.38 -28.81 -19.80
CA ARG A 6 -1.02 -28.89 -20.26
C ARG A 6 -1.90 -28.08 -19.31
N PRO A 7 -2.77 -27.20 -19.80
CA PRO A 7 -3.63 -26.39 -18.94
C PRO A 7 -4.56 -27.31 -18.15
N ALA A 8 -4.70 -27.04 -16.85
CA ALA A 8 -5.67 -27.68 -15.98
C ALA A 8 -6.61 -26.64 -15.36
N ALA A 9 -7.78 -27.09 -14.91
CA ALA A 9 -8.71 -26.22 -14.20
C ALA A 9 -8.05 -25.70 -12.91
N GLY A 10 -8.14 -24.39 -12.66
CA GLY A 10 -7.51 -23.72 -11.52
C GLY A 10 -6.10 -23.18 -11.78
N ASP A 11 -5.52 -23.36 -12.98
CA ASP A 11 -4.28 -22.68 -13.39
C ASP A 11 -4.50 -21.20 -13.67
N ARG A 12 -3.45 -20.37 -13.57
CA ARG A 12 -3.53 -18.97 -13.99
C ARG A 12 -3.65 -18.89 -15.51
N ARG A 13 -4.64 -18.12 -15.98
CA ARG A 13 -4.84 -17.88 -17.41
C ARG A 13 -4.28 -16.51 -17.78
N TYR A 14 -3.36 -16.51 -18.74
CA TYR A 14 -2.77 -15.30 -19.31
C TYR A 14 -3.43 -15.01 -20.65
N ARG A 15 -3.51 -13.73 -21.01
CA ARG A 15 -4.04 -13.28 -22.30
C ARG A 15 -2.96 -13.43 -23.37
N ASP A 16 -3.35 -13.96 -24.52
CA ASP A 16 -2.59 -13.89 -25.76
C ASP A 16 -2.82 -12.51 -26.38
N ILE A 17 -1.76 -11.70 -26.45
CA ILE A 17 -1.77 -10.30 -26.80
C ILE A 17 -1.05 -10.07 -28.13
N SER A 18 0.00 -10.84 -28.42
CA SER A 18 0.82 -10.67 -29.62
C SER A 18 1.67 -11.90 -29.90
N GLY A 19 2.12 -12.04 -31.15
CA GLY A 19 3.07 -13.05 -31.59
C GLY A 19 4.19 -12.43 -32.45
N PRO A 20 4.97 -13.26 -33.17
CA PRO A 20 6.06 -12.81 -34.05
C PRO A 20 5.62 -11.78 -35.10
N ASP A 21 4.37 -11.86 -35.55
CA ASP A 21 3.79 -10.97 -36.56
C ASP A 21 3.02 -9.77 -35.96
N GLY A 22 3.12 -9.54 -34.65
CA GLY A 22 2.43 -8.44 -33.95
C GLY A 22 0.94 -8.68 -33.72
N VAL A 23 0.46 -9.91 -33.90
CA VAL A 23 -0.93 -10.33 -33.67
C VAL A 23 -0.98 -11.61 -32.84
N PRO A 24 -2.04 -11.85 -32.05
CA PRO A 24 -2.21 -13.08 -31.27
C PRO A 24 -2.07 -14.36 -32.13
N ASP A 25 -1.24 -15.30 -31.69
CA ASP A 25 -0.90 -16.52 -32.43
C ASP A 25 -1.37 -17.82 -31.74
N GLY A 26 -2.07 -17.70 -30.60
CA GLY A 26 -2.53 -18.81 -29.77
C GLY A 26 -1.46 -19.35 -28.82
N VAL A 27 -0.25 -18.79 -28.81
CA VAL A 27 0.90 -19.27 -28.03
C VAL A 27 1.31 -18.22 -27.02
N ILE A 28 1.15 -18.53 -25.73
CA ILE A 28 1.63 -17.60 -24.71
C ILE A 28 3.15 -17.66 -24.58
N ASN A 29 3.83 -16.55 -24.85
CA ASN A 29 5.28 -16.41 -24.79
C ASN A 29 5.70 -14.96 -24.46
N ASP A 30 6.94 -14.58 -24.76
CA ASP A 30 7.48 -13.25 -24.44
C ASP A 30 6.89 -12.12 -25.29
N PHE A 31 6.29 -12.41 -26.45
CA PHE A 31 5.57 -11.43 -27.26
C PHE A 31 4.30 -10.92 -26.55
N ASP A 32 3.76 -11.65 -25.58
CA ASP A 32 2.55 -11.26 -24.84
C ASP A 32 2.79 -10.28 -23.68
N ARG A 33 4.04 -9.83 -23.49
CA ARG A 33 4.35 -8.88 -22.43
C ARG A 33 3.95 -7.48 -22.86
N THR A 34 3.25 -6.77 -21.97
CA THR A 34 2.83 -5.39 -22.18
C THR A 34 3.01 -4.59 -20.89
N ILE A 35 2.81 -3.27 -20.97
CA ILE A 35 2.74 -2.41 -19.79
C ILE A 35 1.44 -2.73 -19.05
N ILE A 36 1.57 -3.14 -17.79
CA ILE A 36 0.46 -3.63 -16.96
C ILE A 36 0.13 -2.71 -15.77
N GLY A 37 0.84 -1.59 -15.63
CA GLY A 37 0.50 -0.55 -14.66
C GLY A 37 1.49 0.61 -14.63
N SER A 38 1.19 1.63 -13.81
CA SER A 38 1.98 2.85 -13.66
C SER A 38 2.19 3.23 -12.19
N ALA A 39 3.45 3.34 -11.77
CA ALA A 39 3.79 3.84 -10.44
C ALA A 39 3.59 5.36 -10.28
N GLN A 40 3.48 6.10 -11.39
CA GLN A 40 3.29 7.54 -11.37
C GLN A 40 1.81 7.86 -11.07
N PRO A 41 1.51 8.63 -10.01
CA PRO A 41 0.14 9.07 -9.74
C PRO A 41 -0.34 10.07 -10.78
N ASP A 42 -1.64 10.06 -11.03
CA ASP A 42 -2.34 11.06 -11.85
C ASP A 42 -2.24 12.44 -11.19
N PHE A 43 -2.43 12.48 -9.87
CA PHE A 43 -2.24 13.68 -9.07
C PHE A 43 -1.95 13.36 -7.61
N ILE A 44 -1.29 14.32 -6.97
CA ILE A 44 -1.02 14.34 -5.53
C ILE A 44 -1.64 15.61 -4.94
N TRP A 45 -2.10 15.53 -3.70
CA TRP A 45 -2.71 16.67 -3.02
C TRP A 45 -2.43 16.66 -1.52
N GLY A 46 -2.60 17.82 -0.90
CA GLY A 46 -2.46 17.99 0.53
C GLY A 46 -3.40 19.05 1.05
N LEU A 47 -3.92 18.83 2.26
CA LEU A 47 -4.80 19.74 2.97
C LEU A 47 -4.22 19.98 4.36
N ASN A 48 -3.67 21.17 4.56
CA ASN A 48 -3.14 21.62 5.84
C ASN A 48 -4.10 22.67 6.44
N ASN A 49 -4.54 22.46 7.68
CA ASN A 49 -5.39 23.41 8.38
C ASN A 49 -4.91 23.63 9.81
N GLU A 50 -5.13 24.85 10.29
CA GLU A 50 -4.96 25.23 11.68
C GLU A 50 -6.20 26.00 12.14
N LEU A 51 -6.83 25.51 13.20
CA LEU A 51 -8.03 26.07 13.82
C LEU A 51 -7.67 26.49 15.25
N SER A 52 -8.06 27.70 15.63
CA SER A 52 -7.80 28.23 16.97
C SER A 52 -9.05 28.87 17.56
N PHE A 53 -9.39 28.49 18.79
CA PHE A 53 -10.53 29.03 19.51
C PHE A 53 -10.31 29.02 21.03
N ARG A 54 -10.36 30.19 21.67
CA ARG A 54 -10.28 30.37 23.14
C ARG A 54 -9.14 29.58 23.81
N GLY A 55 -7.95 29.63 23.21
CA GLY A 55 -6.77 28.93 23.72
C GLY A 55 -6.64 27.48 23.25
N ILE A 56 -7.69 26.88 22.68
CA ILE A 56 -7.62 25.59 22.00
C ILE A 56 -7.05 25.80 20.60
N SER A 57 -6.10 24.97 20.20
CA SER A 57 -5.48 24.92 18.86
C SER A 57 -5.60 23.50 18.33
N LEU A 58 -6.08 23.35 17.10
CA LEU A 58 -6.15 22.09 16.37
C LEU A 58 -5.44 22.28 15.03
N SER A 59 -4.38 21.51 14.80
CA SER A 59 -3.70 21.43 13.51
C SER A 59 -3.85 20.03 12.95
N PHE A 60 -4.15 19.92 11.66
CA PHE A 60 -4.17 18.64 10.96
C PHE A 60 -3.66 18.78 9.54
N PHE A 61 -3.04 17.70 9.06
CA PHE A 61 -2.52 17.59 7.70
C PHE A 61 -2.94 16.27 7.08
N PHE A 62 -3.77 16.36 6.04
CA PHE A 62 -4.06 15.25 5.14
C PHE A 62 -3.17 15.33 3.90
N GLN A 63 -2.70 14.18 3.45
CA GLN A 63 -1.98 14.00 2.19
C GLN A 63 -2.67 12.90 1.41
N GLY A 64 -2.75 13.02 0.09
CA GLY A 64 -3.25 11.97 -0.78
C GLY A 64 -2.49 11.83 -2.09
N SER A 65 -2.54 10.63 -2.64
CA SER A 65 -2.02 10.24 -3.96
C SER A 65 -3.09 9.41 -4.66
N GLN A 66 -3.39 9.74 -5.92
CA GLN A 66 -4.45 9.09 -6.68
C GLN A 66 -3.94 8.61 -8.03
N GLY A 67 -4.32 7.39 -8.41
CA GLY A 67 -4.06 6.78 -9.72
C GLY A 67 -2.73 6.04 -9.83
N ASN A 68 -1.90 6.04 -8.79
CA ASN A 68 -0.68 5.25 -8.77
C ASN A 68 -1.00 3.78 -8.48
N GLU A 69 -0.31 2.90 -9.20
CA GLU A 69 -0.36 1.45 -9.02
C GLU A 69 0.99 0.95 -8.50
N MET A 70 0.96 -0.12 -7.71
CA MET A 70 2.17 -0.75 -7.18
C MET A 70 2.22 -2.24 -7.50
N ALA A 71 3.41 -2.72 -7.80
CA ALA A 71 3.72 -4.13 -7.85
C ALA A 71 3.94 -4.66 -6.44
N ASN A 72 2.98 -5.43 -5.92
CA ASN A 72 3.08 -6.11 -4.63
C ASN A 72 3.77 -7.47 -4.81
N MET A 73 5.10 -7.46 -4.73
CA MET A 73 5.92 -8.65 -4.90
C MET A 73 5.75 -9.65 -3.75
N ASN A 74 5.28 -9.19 -2.59
CA ASN A 74 5.00 -10.07 -1.45
C ASN A 74 4.00 -11.18 -1.83
N LEU A 75 3.02 -10.86 -2.68
CA LEU A 75 1.98 -11.80 -3.13
C LEU A 75 2.54 -12.97 -3.95
N LEU A 76 3.73 -12.83 -4.56
CA LEU A 76 4.39 -13.97 -5.23
C LEU A 76 4.67 -15.09 -4.25
N ASN A 77 5.04 -14.79 -3.01
CA ASN A 77 5.26 -15.81 -1.98
C ASN A 77 3.98 -16.08 -1.20
N LEU A 78 3.29 -15.01 -0.79
CA LEU A 78 2.14 -15.07 0.11
C LEU A 78 0.89 -15.71 -0.51
N GLU A 79 0.77 -15.76 -1.84
CA GLU A 79 -0.32 -16.47 -2.53
C GLU A 79 0.11 -17.80 -3.16
N ASN A 80 1.38 -18.19 -3.02
CA ASN A 80 1.88 -19.42 -3.62
C ASN A 80 1.62 -20.64 -2.72
N VAL A 81 0.46 -21.28 -2.92
CA VAL A 81 0.06 -22.45 -2.15
C VAL A 81 0.77 -23.71 -2.66
N ASN A 82 2.06 -23.85 -2.32
CA ASN A 82 2.91 -24.99 -2.69
C ASN A 82 3.30 -25.92 -1.52
N GLY A 83 2.99 -25.52 -0.28
CA GLY A 83 3.30 -26.28 0.93
C GLY A 83 4.73 -26.12 1.47
N GLN A 84 5.53 -25.20 0.92
CA GLN A 84 6.92 -24.94 1.35
C GLN A 84 7.05 -23.79 2.34
N GLN A 85 6.14 -22.82 2.28
CA GLN A 85 6.17 -21.60 3.10
C GLN A 85 4.76 -21.27 3.62
N ASN A 86 4.69 -20.40 4.63
CA ASN A 86 3.42 -19.82 5.04
C ASN A 86 2.86 -18.92 3.94
N VAL A 87 1.55 -18.99 3.79
CA VAL A 87 0.76 -18.21 2.83
C VAL A 87 -0.31 -17.41 3.57
N LEU A 88 -0.91 -16.44 2.90
CA LEU A 88 -2.11 -15.77 3.40
C LEU A 88 -3.20 -16.81 3.63
N ALA A 89 -3.83 -16.76 4.81
CA ALA A 89 -4.94 -17.65 5.14
C ALA A 89 -6.05 -17.54 4.08
N GLU A 90 -6.31 -16.33 3.57
CA GLU A 90 -7.27 -16.10 2.49
C GLU A 90 -6.89 -16.87 1.21
N ALA A 91 -5.64 -16.79 0.78
CA ALA A 91 -5.17 -17.52 -0.40
C ALA A 91 -5.23 -19.04 -0.19
N GLY A 92 -4.84 -19.52 0.99
CA GLY A 92 -4.86 -20.95 1.32
C GLY A 92 -6.27 -21.52 1.38
N LEU A 93 -7.21 -20.84 2.05
CA LEU A 93 -8.58 -21.30 2.27
C LEU A 93 -9.46 -21.13 1.02
N ASN A 94 -9.26 -20.05 0.26
CA ASN A 94 -10.11 -19.70 -0.89
C ASN A 94 -9.46 -20.03 -2.25
N ARG A 95 -8.43 -20.87 -2.26
CA ARG A 95 -7.84 -21.41 -3.49
C ARG A 95 -8.84 -22.21 -4.30
N TRP A 96 -8.61 -22.26 -5.61
CA TRP A 96 -9.40 -23.09 -6.50
C TRP A 96 -9.32 -24.57 -6.09
N THR A 97 -10.49 -25.18 -5.94
CA THR A 97 -10.69 -26.63 -5.91
C THR A 97 -11.94 -26.97 -6.73
N PRO A 98 -12.16 -28.23 -7.14
CA PRO A 98 -13.39 -28.61 -7.83
C PRO A 98 -14.68 -28.27 -7.04
N GLN A 99 -14.60 -28.26 -5.71
CA GLN A 99 -15.70 -27.92 -4.80
C GLN A 99 -15.74 -26.42 -4.44
N ASN A 100 -14.67 -25.68 -4.71
CA ASN A 100 -14.55 -24.24 -4.48
C ASN A 100 -13.92 -23.56 -5.70
N PRO A 101 -14.66 -23.36 -6.80
CA PRO A 101 -14.15 -22.67 -7.96
C PRO A 101 -13.85 -21.20 -7.63
N SER A 102 -12.57 -20.81 -7.67
CA SER A 102 -12.10 -19.46 -7.40
C SER A 102 -11.60 -18.78 -8.68
N ASN A 103 -11.94 -17.50 -8.85
CA ASN A 103 -11.42 -16.66 -9.95
C ASN A 103 -10.19 -15.83 -9.52
N ARG A 104 -9.82 -15.85 -8.23
CA ARG A 104 -8.75 -15.02 -7.67
C ARG A 104 -7.51 -15.82 -7.30
N TYR A 105 -7.71 -16.97 -6.65
CA TYR A 105 -6.62 -17.80 -6.12
C TYR A 105 -6.53 -19.09 -6.91
N ALA A 106 -5.38 -19.30 -7.57
CA ALA A 106 -5.10 -20.50 -8.33
C ALA A 106 -5.09 -21.75 -7.44
N ARG A 107 -5.19 -22.93 -8.05
CA ARG A 107 -5.10 -24.20 -7.33
C ARG A 107 -3.73 -24.37 -6.67
N ALA A 108 -3.66 -25.21 -5.64
CA ALA A 108 -2.39 -25.59 -5.03
C ALA A 108 -1.54 -26.43 -6.00
N LEU A 109 -0.24 -26.15 -6.03
CA LEU A 109 0.74 -26.80 -6.90
C LEU A 109 2.04 -27.09 -6.14
N ALA A 110 2.35 -28.36 -5.92
CA ALA A 110 3.51 -28.77 -5.12
C ALA A 110 4.87 -28.59 -5.83
N THR A 111 4.90 -28.57 -7.17
CA THR A 111 6.14 -28.65 -7.96
C THR A 111 6.23 -27.66 -9.12
N ALA A 112 5.19 -26.87 -9.38
CA ALA A 112 5.16 -25.92 -10.49
C ALA A 112 4.99 -24.50 -9.95
N THR A 113 6.02 -23.67 -10.10
CA THR A 113 5.92 -22.22 -9.92
C THR A 113 5.20 -21.62 -11.12
N ASP A 114 3.86 -21.64 -11.10
CA ASP A 114 3.03 -20.78 -11.98
C ASP A 114 3.07 -19.31 -11.53
N ASN A 115 4.19 -18.89 -10.95
CA ASN A 115 4.45 -17.55 -10.40
C ASN A 115 5.14 -16.68 -11.45
N VAL A 116 4.51 -16.55 -12.61
CA VAL A 116 4.93 -15.55 -13.60
C VAL A 116 4.42 -14.20 -13.14
N PHE A 117 5.33 -13.22 -13.03
CA PHE A 117 4.93 -11.85 -12.75
C PHE A 117 3.95 -11.35 -13.82
N SER A 118 2.84 -10.77 -13.37
CA SER A 118 1.72 -10.38 -14.23
C SER A 118 0.85 -9.34 -13.55
N SER A 119 -0.18 -8.86 -14.24
CA SER A 119 -1.14 -7.88 -13.73
C SER A 119 -1.84 -8.32 -12.44
N ARG A 120 -1.79 -9.61 -12.07
CA ARG A 120 -2.32 -10.10 -10.79
C ARG A 120 -1.62 -9.47 -9.57
N PHE A 121 -0.36 -9.08 -9.71
CA PHE A 121 0.43 -8.51 -8.63
C PHE A 121 0.48 -6.98 -8.67
N ILE A 122 -0.23 -6.36 -9.62
CA ILE A 122 -0.38 -4.91 -9.70
C ILE A 122 -1.65 -4.54 -8.93
N GLU A 123 -1.53 -3.62 -7.99
CA GLU A 123 -2.62 -3.16 -7.14
C GLU A 123 -2.72 -1.63 -7.18
N ASP A 124 -3.95 -1.11 -7.10
CA ASP A 124 -4.17 0.32 -6.88
C ASP A 124 -3.57 0.72 -5.52
N ALA A 125 -2.61 1.63 -5.57
CA ALA A 125 -1.93 2.17 -4.42
C ALA A 125 -2.37 3.62 -4.15
N SER A 126 -3.55 4.00 -4.64
CA SER A 126 -4.19 5.26 -4.26
C SER A 126 -4.46 5.28 -2.76
N TYR A 127 -4.23 6.42 -2.12
CA TYR A 127 -4.44 6.56 -0.68
C TYR A 127 -4.74 7.98 -0.24
N VAL A 128 -5.34 8.09 0.94
CA VAL A 128 -5.43 9.31 1.74
C VAL A 128 -4.90 9.03 3.14
N ARG A 129 -4.02 9.89 3.65
CA ARG A 129 -3.35 9.73 4.94
C ARG A 129 -3.50 10.98 5.79
N LEU A 130 -3.92 10.80 7.05
CA LEU A 130 -3.79 11.81 8.09
C LEU A 130 -2.35 11.75 8.62
N LYS A 131 -1.48 12.54 7.98
CA LYS A 131 -0.04 12.56 8.27
C LYS A 131 0.26 13.17 9.63
N ASN A 132 -0.41 14.26 9.99
CA ASN A 132 -0.23 14.91 11.29
C ASN A 132 -1.57 15.34 11.87
N LEU A 133 -1.74 15.16 13.17
CA LEU A 133 -2.85 15.69 13.97
C LEU A 133 -2.28 16.21 15.27
N THR A 134 -2.53 17.47 15.63
CA THR A 134 -2.08 18.06 16.89
C THR A 134 -3.21 18.85 17.53
N LEU A 135 -3.54 18.50 18.77
CA LEU A 135 -4.45 19.26 19.61
C LEU A 135 -3.65 19.87 20.76
N GLY A 136 -3.74 21.18 20.93
CA GLY A 136 -3.07 21.90 22.01
C GLY A 136 -4.01 22.86 22.72
N TYR A 137 -3.69 23.15 23.98
CA TYR A 137 -4.37 24.15 24.79
C TYR A 137 -3.35 25.06 25.45
N SER A 138 -3.47 26.36 25.20
CA SER A 138 -2.70 27.40 25.85
C SER A 138 -3.47 27.93 27.06
N LEU A 139 -2.81 27.98 28.22
CA LEU A 139 -3.41 28.49 29.45
C LEU A 139 -3.72 29.99 29.31
N PRO A 140 -4.85 30.46 29.85
CA PRO A 140 -5.23 31.86 29.78
C PRO A 140 -4.34 32.75 30.66
N ALA A 141 -4.06 33.98 30.21
CA ALA A 141 -3.16 34.93 30.86
C ALA A 141 -3.42 35.14 32.38
N PRO A 142 -4.67 35.24 32.88
CA PRO A 142 -4.91 35.45 34.31
C PRO A 142 -4.40 34.30 35.21
N LEU A 143 -4.33 33.07 34.69
CA LEU A 143 -3.74 31.94 35.41
C LEU A 143 -2.22 32.01 35.39
N LEU A 144 -1.65 32.42 34.26
CA LEU A 144 -0.21 32.54 34.04
C LEU A 144 0.42 33.65 34.91
N GLU A 145 -0.26 34.78 35.06
CA GLU A 145 0.18 35.90 35.92
C GLU A 145 0.35 35.47 37.38
N ARG A 146 -0.52 34.59 37.90
CA ARG A 146 -0.44 34.08 39.27
C ARG A 146 0.80 33.21 39.52
N ILE A 147 1.22 32.46 38.49
CA ILE A 147 2.36 31.54 38.57
C ILE A 147 3.66 32.16 38.04
N LYS A 148 3.63 33.42 37.58
CA LYS A 148 4.79 34.17 37.05
C LYS A 148 5.48 33.48 35.87
N VAL A 149 4.69 32.96 34.94
CA VAL A 149 5.18 32.29 33.71
C VAL A 149 4.63 33.04 32.49
N SER A 150 5.42 33.19 31.42
CA SER A 150 5.02 33.97 30.24
C SER A 150 4.08 33.18 29.30
N ASN A 151 4.26 31.86 29.19
CA ASN A 151 3.39 30.99 28.39
C ASN A 151 3.41 29.54 28.87
N VAL A 152 2.26 28.88 28.88
CA VAL A 152 2.15 27.42 29.08
C VAL A 152 1.20 26.86 28.03
N ARG A 153 1.68 25.92 27.21
CA ARG A 153 0.87 25.15 26.25
C ARG A 153 1.05 23.67 26.48
N ILE A 154 -0.06 22.95 26.66
CA ILE A 154 -0.09 21.49 26.71
C ILE A 154 -0.60 21.01 25.36
N TYR A 155 0.04 20.01 24.77
CA TYR A 155 -0.40 19.49 23.47
C TYR A 155 -0.20 17.98 23.36
N ALA A 156 -1.10 17.35 22.61
CA ALA A 156 -0.97 15.99 22.13
C ALA A 156 -0.87 16.02 20.60
N SER A 157 0.07 15.26 20.05
CA SER A 157 0.28 15.14 18.61
C SER A 157 0.41 13.68 18.20
N ALA A 158 -0.06 13.37 16.99
CA ALA A 158 0.04 12.07 16.38
C ALA A 158 0.52 12.20 14.94
N THR A 159 1.41 11.29 14.52
CA THR A 159 1.91 11.21 13.15
C THR A 159 1.54 9.87 12.51
N ASN A 160 1.26 9.87 11.21
CA ASN A 160 0.78 8.72 10.43
C ASN A 160 -0.45 8.02 11.07
N LEU A 161 -1.36 8.81 11.66
CA LEU A 161 -2.42 8.30 12.52
C LEU A 161 -3.38 7.35 11.77
N TRP A 162 -3.69 7.67 10.52
CA TRP A 162 -4.68 6.96 9.71
C TRP A 162 -4.33 7.02 8.22
N THR A 163 -4.57 5.90 7.53
CA THR A 163 -4.41 5.75 6.08
C THR A 163 -5.63 5.01 5.54
N LEU A 164 -6.25 5.54 4.49
CA LEU A 164 -7.28 4.88 3.69
C LEU A 164 -6.67 4.49 2.35
N THR A 165 -6.74 3.21 2.00
CA THR A 165 -6.26 2.66 0.72
C THR A 165 -6.96 1.32 0.46
N ASN A 166 -7.03 0.91 -0.81
CA ASN A 166 -7.44 -0.44 -1.19
C ASN A 166 -6.24 -1.38 -1.41
N TYR A 167 -5.02 -0.86 -1.31
CA TYR A 167 -3.79 -1.63 -1.40
C TYR A 167 -3.76 -2.71 -0.31
N SER A 168 -3.46 -3.96 -0.68
CA SER A 168 -3.51 -5.08 0.26
C SER A 168 -2.24 -5.23 1.12
N GLY A 169 -1.14 -4.58 0.71
CA GLY A 169 0.10 -4.51 1.49
C GLY A 169 0.03 -3.52 2.66
N TYR A 170 1.14 -3.37 3.38
CA TYR A 170 1.18 -2.59 4.62
C TYR A 170 1.18 -1.07 4.41
N ASP A 171 1.85 -0.59 3.37
CA ASP A 171 2.00 0.84 3.10
C ASP A 171 1.93 1.14 1.59
N PRO A 172 0.91 1.89 1.12
CA PRO A 172 0.76 2.28 -0.28
C PRO A 172 1.78 3.34 -0.75
N GLU A 173 2.65 3.82 0.14
CA GLU A 173 3.81 4.65 -0.20
C GLU A 173 5.13 3.86 -0.22
N GLY A 174 5.09 2.55 0.02
CA GLY A 174 6.28 1.70 0.07
C GLY A 174 7.06 1.69 -1.25
N ASN A 175 8.39 1.68 -1.15
CA ASN A 175 9.24 1.40 -2.29
C ASN A 175 10.48 0.62 -1.83
N ALA A 176 10.57 -0.65 -2.21
CA ALA A 176 11.67 -1.54 -1.86
C ALA A 176 13.01 -1.05 -2.43
N TYR A 177 12.96 -0.31 -3.52
CA TYR A 177 14.11 0.14 -4.28
C TYR A 177 14.18 1.67 -4.34
N GLY A 178 14.01 2.35 -3.20
CA GLY A 178 13.96 3.82 -3.11
C GLY A 178 15.17 4.60 -3.65
N ALA A 179 16.29 3.94 -3.95
CA ALA A 179 17.46 4.52 -4.62
C ALA A 179 17.42 4.41 -6.15
N SER A 180 16.51 3.62 -6.71
CA SER A 180 16.36 3.39 -8.14
C SER A 180 15.22 4.22 -8.70
N THR A 181 15.53 5.06 -9.69
CA THR A 181 14.53 5.81 -10.46
C THR A 181 13.73 4.93 -11.41
N ASN A 182 14.19 3.70 -11.66
CA ASN A 182 13.59 2.77 -12.62
C ASN A 182 12.73 1.69 -11.94
N LEU A 183 12.83 1.55 -10.61
CA LEU A 183 12.07 0.59 -9.81
C LEU A 183 11.24 1.36 -8.78
N VAL A 184 10.32 2.18 -9.28
CA VAL A 184 9.36 2.92 -8.46
C VAL A 184 8.07 2.10 -8.36
N GLY A 185 7.42 2.15 -7.19
CA GLY A 185 6.14 1.46 -6.97
C GLY A 185 6.27 -0.06 -6.86
N VAL A 186 7.39 -0.56 -6.33
CA VAL A 186 7.55 -1.99 -6.02
C VAL A 186 7.58 -2.16 -4.50
N ASP A 187 6.68 -2.98 -3.98
CA ASP A 187 6.67 -3.42 -2.58
C ASP A 187 7.19 -4.85 -2.49
N ASP A 188 8.33 -4.99 -1.82
CA ASP A 188 9.00 -6.26 -1.57
C ASP A 188 9.47 -6.30 -0.11
N GLY A 189 8.51 -6.48 0.80
CA GLY A 189 8.74 -6.53 2.24
C GLY A 189 8.95 -5.15 2.88
N ASN A 190 8.38 -4.09 2.31
CA ASN A 190 8.53 -2.75 2.87
C ASN A 190 7.84 -2.62 4.23
N TYR A 191 8.58 -2.12 5.23
CA TYR A 191 7.99 -1.78 6.52
C TYR A 191 7.16 -0.49 6.42
N PRO A 192 5.96 -0.47 7.02
CA PRO A 192 5.11 0.71 7.02
C PRO A 192 5.69 1.82 7.89
N GLN A 193 5.26 3.05 7.61
CA GLN A 193 5.56 4.18 8.47
C GLN A 193 4.96 3.98 9.87
N ALA A 194 5.79 4.21 10.90
CA ALA A 194 5.35 4.07 12.29
C ALA A 194 4.32 5.16 12.66
N LYS A 195 3.34 4.77 13.48
CA LYS A 195 2.44 5.71 14.15
C LYS A 195 3.11 6.23 15.41
N THR A 196 3.33 7.53 15.52
CA THR A 196 3.90 8.14 16.73
C THR A 196 2.83 8.94 17.44
N TYR A 197 2.80 8.83 18.78
CA TYR A 197 1.98 9.67 19.65
C TYR A 197 2.92 10.41 20.61
N LEU A 198 2.72 11.70 20.75
CA LEU A 198 3.55 12.57 21.59
C LEU A 198 2.65 13.44 22.45
N LEU A 199 2.88 13.42 23.76
CA LEU A 199 2.33 14.37 24.71
C LEU A 199 3.45 15.32 25.13
N GLY A 200 3.23 16.63 25.04
CA GLY A 200 4.23 17.64 25.33
C GLY A 200 3.68 18.85 26.07
N ILE A 201 4.58 19.54 26.75
CA ILE A 201 4.32 20.82 27.40
C ILE A 201 5.37 21.81 26.91
N ASN A 202 4.94 22.99 26.49
CA ASN A 202 5.80 24.10 26.12
C ASN A 202 5.69 25.18 27.20
N LEU A 203 6.82 25.57 27.78
CA LEU A 203 6.94 26.58 28.84
C LEU A 203 7.78 27.75 28.31
N GLY A 204 7.22 28.96 28.37
CA GLY A 204 7.94 30.21 28.16
C GLY A 204 8.18 30.91 29.50
N PHE A 205 9.40 31.39 29.73
CA PHE A 205 9.78 32.20 30.89
C PHE A 205 9.71 33.70 30.59
#